data_AF-A0A7S0C862-F1
#
_entry.id   AF-A0A7S0C862-F1
#
_cell.length_a   1.000
_cell.length_b   1.000
_cell.length_c   1.000
_cell.angle_alpha   90.00
_cell.angle_beta   90.00
_cell.angle_gamma   90.00
#
_symmetry.space_group_name_H-M   'P 1'
#
loop_
_entity.id
_entity.type
_entity.pdbx_description
1 polymer ?
#
loop_
_entity_poly.entity_id
_entity_poly.type
_entity_poly.pdbx_seq_one_letter_code
_entity_poly.pdbx_strand_id
1 'polypeptide(L)'
;LLYKHVLSPLAQHIVDHYTPRTLAPNSITLIGLSWMIVSYGLIWFYDGDAVPWWALAFNGAAMLIYQTLDNMDGKQARRTNSSSPMGCLFDHGCDSINVIFGIGGWHAALGLGSGDLR
;
A
#
# COMPACT_ATOMS: atom_id res chain seq x y z
N LEU A 1 0.61 18.85 -0.48
CA LEU A 1 -0.40 19.38 -1.41
C LEU A 1 -1.34 18.27 -1.91
N LEU A 2 -0.80 17.24 -2.57
CA LEU A 2 -1.56 16.17 -3.22
C LEU A 2 -2.43 15.35 -2.25
N TYR A 3 -1.90 14.97 -1.08
CA TYR A 3 -2.68 14.26 -0.06
C TYR A 3 -3.92 15.05 0.40
N LYS A 4 -3.73 16.33 0.76
CA LYS A 4 -4.81 17.18 1.31
C LYS A 4 -5.90 17.49 0.28
N HIS A 5 -5.53 17.67 -0.98
CA HIS A 5 -6.46 18.15 -2.01
C HIS A 5 -6.99 17.07 -2.96
N VAL A 6 -6.34 15.91 -3.05
CA VAL A 6 -6.71 14.84 -3.98
C VAL A 6 -7.02 13.55 -3.25
N LEU A 7 -6.02 12.94 -2.59
CA LEU A 7 -6.17 11.61 -1.99
C LEU A 7 -7.16 11.60 -0.82
N SER A 8 -7.14 12.61 0.06
CA SER A 8 -8.04 12.65 1.22
C SER A 8 -9.50 12.89 0.83
N PRO A 9 -9.84 13.88 -0.03
CA PRO A 9 -11.20 14.03 -0.54
C PRO A 9 -11.68 12.80 -1.32
N LEU A 10 -10.82 12.19 -2.13
CA LEU A 10 -11.14 10.96 -2.87
C LEU A 10 -11.46 9.81 -1.92
N ALA A 11 -10.60 9.54 -0.93
CA ALA A 11 -10.81 8.50 0.06
C ALA A 11 -12.12 8.70 0.84
N GLN A 12 -12.44 9.95 1.20
CA GLN A 12 -13.71 10.27 1.86
C GLN A 12 -14.91 9.98 0.96
N HIS A 13 -14.85 10.43 -0.30
CA HIS A 13 -15.91 10.16 -1.26
C HIS A 13 -16.15 8.66 -1.46
N ILE A 14 -15.07 7.87 -1.58
CA ILE A 14 -15.15 6.42 -1.74
C ILE A 14 -15.77 5.77 -0.50
N VAL A 15 -15.31 6.14 0.70
CA VAL A 15 -15.84 5.62 1.96
C VAL A 15 -17.33 5.90 2.09
N ASP A 16 -17.77 7.11 1.77
CA ASP A 16 -19.16 7.51 1.98
C ASP A 16 -20.14 6.85 1.00
N HIS A 17 -19.72 6.64 -0.26
CA HIS A 17 -20.61 6.19 -1.33
C HIS A 17 -20.48 4.69 -1.66
N TYR A 18 -19.28 4.11 -1.52
CA TYR A 18 -18.98 2.77 -2.02
C TYR A 18 -18.57 1.78 -0.93
N THR A 19 -18.12 2.23 0.25
CA THR A 19 -17.69 1.33 1.33
C THR A 19 -18.85 0.95 2.25
N PRO A 20 -19.21 -0.36 2.37
CA PRO A 20 -20.23 -0.82 3.31
C PRO A 20 -19.82 -0.58 4.76
N ARG A 21 -20.77 -0.26 5.64
CA ARG A 21 -20.49 -0.07 7.09
C ARG A 21 -20.13 -1.36 7.84
N THR A 22 -20.41 -2.52 7.25
CA THR A 22 -20.05 -3.83 7.81
C THR A 22 -18.58 -4.18 7.58
N LEU A 23 -17.89 -3.48 6.68
CA LEU A 23 -16.48 -3.69 6.42
C LEU A 23 -15.66 -3.08 7.54
N ALA A 24 -14.87 -3.92 8.21
CA ALA A 24 -13.96 -3.48 9.26
C ALA A 24 -12.88 -2.55 8.67
N PRO A 25 -12.56 -1.41 9.33
CA PRO A 25 -11.57 -0.46 8.84
C PRO A 25 -10.23 -1.10 8.47
N ASN A 26 -9.62 -1.84 9.40
CA ASN A 26 -8.30 -2.47 9.24
C ASN A 26 -8.25 -3.46 8.06
N SER A 27 -9.39 -4.04 7.66
CA SER A 27 -9.45 -4.93 6.50
C SER A 27 -9.19 -4.17 5.19
N ILE A 28 -9.54 -2.87 5.13
CA ILE A 28 -9.28 -2.02 3.97
C ILE A 28 -7.78 -1.83 3.76
N THR A 29 -7.05 -1.45 4.81
CA THR A 29 -5.57 -1.33 4.78
C THR A 29 -4.92 -2.68 4.47
N LEU A 30 -5.41 -3.79 5.04
CA LEU A 30 -4.87 -5.12 4.77
C LEU A 30 -5.02 -5.56 3.30
N ILE A 31 -6.15 -5.22 2.66
CA ILE A 31 -6.35 -5.49 1.23
C ILE A 31 -5.34 -4.68 0.40
N GLY A 32 -5.14 -3.41 0.75
CA GLY A 32 -4.10 -2.58 0.13
C GLY A 32 -2.71 -3.18 0.29
N LEU A 33 -2.34 -3.59 1.51
CA LEU A 33 -1.04 -4.19 1.79
C LEU A 33 -0.84 -5.47 0.98
N SER A 34 -1.87 -6.31 0.91
CA SER A 34 -1.83 -7.56 0.13
C SER A 34 -1.59 -7.30 -1.35
N TRP A 35 -2.24 -6.27 -1.91
CA TRP A 35 -2.00 -5.82 -3.28
C TRP A 35 -0.55 -5.34 -3.49
N MET A 36 0.00 -4.64 -2.50
CA MET A 36 1.37 -4.15 -2.54
C MET A 36 2.40 -5.28 -2.46
N ILE A 37 2.15 -6.30 -1.63
CA ILE A 37 2.99 -7.51 -1.54
C ILE A 37 3.06 -8.23 -2.89
N VAL A 38 1.93 -8.34 -3.61
CA VAL A 38 1.92 -8.92 -4.97
C VAL A 38 2.81 -8.10 -5.91
N SER A 39 2.76 -6.77 -5.82
CA SER A 39 3.64 -5.92 -6.61
C SER A 39 5.12 -6.10 -6.29
N TYR A 40 5.50 -6.25 -5.02
CA TYR A 40 6.89 -6.51 -4.66
C TYR A 40 7.36 -7.88 -5.13
N GLY A 41 6.50 -8.90 -5.02
CA GLY A 41 6.77 -10.23 -5.56
C GLY A 41 7.06 -10.21 -7.06
N LEU A 42 6.35 -9.36 -7.82
CA LEU A 42 6.61 -9.16 -9.24
C LEU A 42 7.99 -8.52 -9.50
N ILE A 43 8.39 -7.53 -8.70
CA ILE A 43 9.71 -6.90 -8.83
C ILE A 43 10.82 -7.91 -8.50
N TRP A 44 10.66 -8.67 -7.42
CA TRP A 44 11.61 -9.71 -7.01
C TRP A 44 11.71 -10.87 -7.98
N PHE A 45 10.65 -11.17 -8.73
CA PHE A 45 10.71 -12.16 -9.81
C PHE A 45 11.75 -11.81 -10.88
N TYR A 46 12.01 -10.52 -11.09
CA TYR A 46 13.02 -10.02 -12.02
C TYR A 46 14.36 -9.67 -11.35
N ASP A 47 14.59 -10.06 -10.09
CA ASP A 47 15.85 -9.77 -9.40
C ASP A 47 17.05 -10.41 -10.12
N GLY A 48 18.08 -9.62 -10.38
CA GLY A 48 19.25 -10.00 -11.18
C GLY A 48 19.09 -9.84 -12.70
N ASP A 49 17.90 -9.51 -13.19
CA ASP A 49 17.63 -9.15 -14.58
C ASP A 49 17.11 -7.70 -14.69
N ALA A 50 16.96 -7.18 -15.91
CA ALA A 50 16.37 -5.86 -16.11
C ALA A 50 14.86 -5.87 -15.81
N VAL A 51 14.43 -5.20 -14.75
CA VAL A 51 13.01 -5.06 -14.41
C VAL A 51 12.27 -4.29 -15.50
N PRO A 52 11.20 -4.84 -16.09
CA PRO A 52 10.50 -4.17 -17.18
C PRO A 52 9.73 -2.94 -16.67
N TRP A 53 9.66 -1.90 -17.51
CA TRP A 53 9.04 -0.61 -17.16
C TRP A 53 7.59 -0.73 -16.67
N TRP A 54 6.83 -1.70 -17.20
CA TRP A 54 5.43 -1.91 -16.82
C TRP A 54 5.30 -2.47 -15.41
N ALA A 55 6.28 -3.26 -14.92
CA ALA A 55 6.31 -3.77 -13.55
C ALA A 55 6.61 -2.64 -12.56
N LEU A 56 7.48 -1.70 -12.93
CA LEU A 56 7.72 -0.47 -12.17
C LEU A 56 6.48 0.44 -12.16
N ALA A 57 5.81 0.60 -13.31
CA ALA A 57 4.55 1.33 -13.40
C ALA A 57 3.45 0.69 -12.55
N PHE A 58 3.36 -0.64 -12.56
CA PHE A 58 2.45 -1.41 -11.70
C PHE A 58 2.76 -1.18 -10.22
N ASN A 59 4.04 -1.17 -9.83
CA ASN A 59 4.45 -0.86 -8.45
C ASN A 59 4.05 0.56 -8.02
N GLY A 60 4.27 1.55 -8.88
CA GLY A 60 3.79 2.92 -8.64
C GLY A 60 2.27 2.99 -8.47
N ALA A 61 1.51 2.29 -9.32
CA ALA A 61 0.06 2.23 -9.21
C ALA A 61 -0.41 1.50 -7.93
N ALA A 62 0.22 0.39 -7.58
CA ALA A 62 -0.05 -0.37 -6.36
C ALA A 62 0.21 0.49 -5.11
N MET A 63 1.28 1.29 -5.12
CA MET A 63 1.61 2.23 -4.03
C MET A 63 0.53 3.31 -3.86
N LEU A 64 0.01 3.86 -4.96
CA LEU A 64 -1.08 4.84 -4.91
C LEU A 64 -2.39 4.23 -4.39
N ILE A 65 -2.68 2.99 -4.78
CA ILE A 65 -3.82 2.24 -4.26
C ILE A 65 -3.66 1.99 -2.76
N TYR A 66 -2.49 1.52 -2.32
CA TYR A 66 -2.18 1.30 -0.89
C TYR A 66 -2.42 2.57 -0.08
N GLN A 67 -1.82 3.71 -0.47
CA GLN A 67 -1.99 5.00 0.21
C GLN A 67 -3.45 5.47 0.25
N THR A 68 -4.23 5.14 -0.78
CA THR A 68 -5.66 5.51 -0.81
C THR A 68 -6.45 4.66 0.17
N LEU A 69 -6.20 3.35 0.20
CA LEU A 69 -6.90 2.39 1.06
C LEU A 69 -6.54 2.56 2.54
N ASP A 70 -5.28 2.79 2.85
CA ASP A 70 -4.77 3.21 4.15
C ASP A 70 -5.56 4.43 4.66
N ASN A 71 -5.60 5.50 3.86
CA ASN A 71 -6.34 6.71 4.23
C ASN A 71 -7.87 6.55 4.32
N MET A 72 -8.43 5.49 3.73
CA MET A 72 -9.85 5.13 3.85
C MET A 72 -10.16 4.47 5.20
N ASP A 73 -9.20 3.76 5.80
CA ASP A 73 -9.45 3.02 7.04
C ASP A 73 -9.83 3.95 8.20
N GLY A 74 -9.11 5.06 8.38
CA GLY A 74 -9.33 5.98 9.48
C GLY A 74 -10.61 6.78 9.28
N LYS A 75 -10.96 7.02 8.00
CA LYS A 75 -12.24 7.64 7.63
C LYS A 75 -13.40 6.70 7.90
N GLN A 76 -13.27 5.44 7.53
CA GLN A 76 -14.26 4.41 7.84
C GLN A 76 -14.40 4.22 9.34
N ALA A 77 -13.31 4.14 10.10
CA ALA A 77 -13.31 3.99 11.56
C ALA A 77 -14.04 5.15 12.26
N ARG A 78 -13.88 6.39 11.78
CA ARG A 78 -14.66 7.54 12.26
C ARG A 78 -16.13 7.42 11.89
N ARG A 79 -16.45 6.99 10.66
CA ARG A 79 -17.83 6.81 10.18
C ARG A 79 -18.59 5.70 10.94
N THR A 80 -17.89 4.65 11.38
CA THR A 80 -18.44 3.51 12.12
C THR A 80 -18.32 3.65 13.64
N ASN A 81 -17.75 4.76 14.14
CA ASN A 81 -17.44 4.95 15.57
C ASN A 81 -16.59 3.82 16.17
N SER A 82 -15.70 3.24 15.37
CA SER A 82 -14.83 2.11 15.75
C SER A 82 -13.34 2.50 15.81
N SER A 83 -13.04 3.79 15.95
CA SER A 83 -11.68 4.28 16.16
C SER A 83 -11.12 3.74 17.47
N SER A 84 -9.92 3.14 17.42
CA SER A 84 -9.26 2.56 18.60
C SER A 84 -7.73 2.71 18.51
N PRO A 85 -7.02 2.71 19.65
CA PRO A 85 -5.55 2.68 19.66
C PRO A 85 -4.97 1.46 18.94
N MET A 86 -5.63 0.31 19.05
CA MET A 86 -5.23 -0.92 18.36
C MET A 86 -5.38 -0.80 16.84
N GLY A 87 -6.43 -0.13 16.36
CA GLY A 87 -6.60 0.17 14.93
C GLY A 87 -5.45 1.01 14.38
N CYS A 88 -5.10 2.10 15.10
CA CYS A 88 -3.97 2.96 14.74
C CYS A 88 -2.62 2.21 14.75
N LEU A 89 -2.40 1.32 15.73
CA LEU A 89 -1.20 0.49 15.78
C LEU A 89 -1.14 -0.50 14.60
N PHE A 90 -2.27 -1.07 14.21
CA PHE A 90 -2.34 -2.00 13.07
C PHE A 90 -2.02 -1.30 11.75
N ASP A 91 -2.58 -0.12 11.52
CA ASP A 91 -2.33 0.74 10.36
C ASP A 91 -0.83 1.07 10.25
N HIS A 92 -0.24 1.56 11.34
CA HIS A 92 1.20 1.84 11.40
C HIS A 92 2.08 0.59 11.22
N GLY A 93 1.61 -0.56 11.70
CA GLY A 93 2.27 -1.84 11.47
C GLY A 93 2.27 -2.23 9.99
N CYS A 94 1.16 -2.02 9.29
CA CYS A 94 1.06 -2.25 7.84
C CYS A 94 2.01 -1.33 7.06
N ASP A 95 2.07 -0.06 7.44
CA ASP A 95 3.02 0.90 6.87
C ASP A 95 4.47 0.47 7.05
N SER A 96 4.81 0.01 8.26
CA SER A 96 6.16 -0.49 8.56
C SER A 96 6.52 -1.69 7.68
N ILE A 97 5.60 -2.65 7.52
CA ILE A 97 5.79 -3.79 6.62
C ILE A 97 5.96 -3.32 5.18
N ASN A 98 5.10 -2.42 4.70
CA ASN A 98 5.17 -1.89 3.34
C ASN A 98 6.53 -1.24 3.06
N VAL A 99 7.08 -0.47 4.01
CA VAL A 99 8.41 0.13 3.90
C VAL A 99 9.50 -0.93 3.81
N ILE A 100 9.48 -1.94 4.68
CA ILE A 100 10.51 -3.00 4.70
C ILE A 100 10.54 -3.76 3.36
N PHE A 101 9.37 -4.18 2.87
CA PHE A 101 9.27 -4.86 1.58
C PHE A 101 9.61 -3.93 0.42
N GLY A 102 9.24 -2.66 0.50
CA GLY A 102 9.57 -1.63 -0.47
C GLY A 102 11.07 -1.44 -0.64
N ILE A 103 11.83 -1.40 0.46
CA ILE A 103 13.29 -1.32 0.42
C ILE A 103 13.86 -2.53 -0.32
N GLY A 104 13.39 -3.75 -0.01
CA GLY A 104 13.82 -4.96 -0.70
C GLY A 104 13.45 -4.94 -2.19
N GLY A 105 12.26 -4.44 -2.55
CA GLY A 105 11.82 -4.29 -3.94
C GLY A 105 12.71 -3.34 -4.73
N TRP A 106 13.02 -2.17 -4.16
CA TRP A 106 13.93 -1.20 -4.80
C TRP A 106 15.36 -1.72 -4.92
N HIS A 107 15.82 -2.49 -3.93
CA HIS A 107 17.13 -3.13 -3.99
C HIS A 107 17.25 -4.10 -5.18
N ALA A 108 16.23 -4.94 -5.39
CA ALA A 108 16.14 -5.83 -6.55
C ALA A 108 16.02 -5.05 -7.86
N ALA A 109 15.16 -4.03 -7.91
CA ALA A 109 14.96 -3.23 -9.11
C ALA A 109 16.21 -2.47 -9.58
N LEU A 110 17.08 -2.09 -8.64
CA LEU A 110 18.34 -1.41 -8.91
C LEU A 110 19.51 -2.39 -9.11
N GLY A 111 19.30 -3.70 -8.97
CA GLY A 111 20.34 -4.71 -9.09
C GLY A 111 21.43 -4.63 -8.02
N LEU A 112 21.13 -4.01 -6.87
CA LEU A 112 22.13 -3.74 -5.83
C LEU A 112 22.53 -4.99 -5.03
N GLY A 113 21.80 -6.10 -5.17
CA GLY A 113 22.10 -7.39 -4.54
C GLY A 113 22.87 -8.37 -5.40
N SER A 114 22.92 -8.14 -6.71
CA SER A 114 23.55 -9.03 -7.69
C SER A 114 25.01 -8.65 -7.97
N GLY A 115 25.74 -8.27 -6.92
CA GLY A 115 27.20 -8.18 -6.98
C GLY A 115 27.81 -9.59 -7.15
N ASP A 116 28.41 -9.84 -8.32
CA ASP A 116 29.48 -10.83 -8.53
C ASP A 116 29.19 -12.32 -8.25
N LEU A 117 28.11 -12.92 -8.77
CA LEU A 117 28.01 -14.41 -8.83
C LEU A 117 27.37 -14.99 -10.12
N ARG A 118 27.52 -14.35 -11.27
CA ARG A 118 27.28 -15.00 -12.58
C ARG A 118 28.45 -14.77 -13.53
#